data_AF-A0A820TXX9-F1
#
_entry.id   AF-A0A820TXX9-F1
#
_cell.length_a   1.000
_cell.length_b   1.000
_cell.length_c   1.000
_cell.angle_alpha   90.00
_cell.angle_beta   90.00
_cell.angle_gamma   90.00
#
_symmetry.space_group_name_H-M   'P 1'
#
loop_
_entity.id
_entity.type
_entity.pdbx_description
1 polymer ?
#
loop_
_entity_poly.entity_id
_entity_poly.type
_entity_poly.pdbx_seq_one_letter_code
_entity_poly.pdbx_strand_id
1 'polypeptide(L)'
;MQGHTDPSTCICSNQNIDSFFFTSSDRYLYKWNTRTKLVEWSIKSPQLISCATLHPQRNIIILGTEASKLLIYDTLSSCYITTILLRINTGVKAVRFSPDGGDLAVGLKNGAICLFEVLGNGEFNLRTNGTFQNNNLPVVDIIWSVDSSYLLAIYNDDNYNIWSIPSFDIVHEKNIENISWYQMTNPMACNLI
;
A
#
# COMPACT_ATOMS: atom_id res chain seq x y z
N MET A 1 -15.99 24.32 14.89
CA MET A 1 -15.34 23.03 14.57
C MET A 1 -16.36 22.19 13.81
N GLN A 2 -16.31 22.20 12.47
CA GLN A 2 -17.15 21.34 11.66
C GLN A 2 -16.19 20.49 10.82
N GLY A 3 -15.51 19.59 11.52
CA GLY A 3 -14.65 18.58 10.92
C GLY A 3 -15.49 17.34 10.71
N HIS A 4 -15.55 16.87 9.47
CA HIS A 4 -16.38 15.78 8.98
C HIS A 4 -16.36 14.53 9.91
N THR A 5 -17.51 13.90 10.04
CA THR A 5 -17.82 12.77 10.97
C THR A 5 -17.60 11.38 10.37
N ASP A 6 -16.94 11.26 9.22
CA ASP A 6 -16.74 9.98 8.56
C ASP A 6 -15.38 9.36 8.93
N PRO A 7 -15.31 8.04 9.19
CA PRO A 7 -14.06 7.38 9.53
C PRO A 7 -13.10 7.46 8.35
N SER A 8 -11.93 8.07 8.57
CA SER A 8 -10.81 8.00 7.63
C SER A 8 -10.42 6.53 7.44
N THR A 9 -10.46 6.03 6.21
CA THR A 9 -10.16 4.63 5.94
C THR A 9 -8.66 4.37 5.91
N CYS A 10 -7.87 5.34 5.44
CA CYS A 10 -6.41 5.22 5.30
C CYS A 10 -5.75 6.59 5.44
N ILE A 11 -4.52 6.61 5.96
CA ILE A 11 -3.70 7.81 6.10
C ILE A 11 -2.29 7.48 5.57
N CYS A 12 -1.70 8.38 4.80
CA CYS A 12 -0.28 8.32 4.43
C CYS A 12 0.36 9.71 4.54
N SER A 13 1.54 9.79 5.15
CA SER A 13 2.27 11.04 5.33
C SER A 13 3.14 11.33 4.12
N ASN A 14 3.16 12.61 3.70
CA ASN A 14 4.07 13.07 2.67
C ASN A 14 5.50 13.16 3.24
N GLN A 15 6.52 12.98 2.40
CA GLN A 15 7.91 13.19 2.81
C GLN A 15 8.19 14.64 3.22
N ASN A 16 7.43 15.59 2.68
CA ASN A 16 7.40 16.97 3.16
C ASN A 16 6.49 17.05 4.40
N ILE A 17 7.12 17.28 5.56
CA ILE A 17 6.58 17.26 6.94
C ILE A 17 5.27 18.07 7.13
N ASP A 18 4.97 18.99 6.22
CA ASP A 18 3.85 19.91 6.31
C ASP A 18 2.51 19.41 5.73
N SER A 19 2.46 18.19 5.17
CA SER A 19 1.22 17.64 4.60
C SER A 19 1.08 16.14 4.77
N PHE A 20 -0.17 15.69 4.86
CA PHE A 20 -0.52 14.27 4.78
C PHE A 20 -1.74 14.08 3.89
N PHE A 21 -1.91 12.84 3.43
CA PHE A 21 -3.06 12.43 2.65
C PHE A 21 -3.91 11.49 3.46
N PHE A 22 -5.22 11.59 3.29
CA PHE A 22 -6.16 10.65 3.88
C PHE A 22 -7.32 10.39 2.93
N THR A 23 -7.91 9.21 3.07
CA THR A 23 -9.07 8.78 2.30
C THR A 23 -10.27 8.66 3.20
N SER A 24 -11.45 8.96 2.67
CA SER A 24 -12.72 8.89 3.39
C SER A 24 -13.69 7.95 2.69
N SER A 25 -14.68 7.48 3.44
CA SER A 25 -15.78 6.64 2.94
C SER A 25 -16.59 7.31 1.83
N ASP A 26 -16.53 8.65 1.75
CA ASP A 26 -17.12 9.49 0.70
C ASP A 26 -16.47 9.32 -0.70
N ARG A 27 -15.43 8.48 -0.81
CA ARG A 27 -14.59 8.23 -2.01
C ARG A 27 -13.63 9.36 -2.36
N TYR A 28 -13.35 10.28 -1.45
CA TYR A 28 -12.37 11.31 -1.70
C TYR A 28 -10.99 10.94 -1.15
N LEU A 29 -9.98 11.33 -1.91
CA LEU A 29 -8.61 11.51 -1.44
C LEU A 29 -8.44 12.98 -1.11
N TYR A 30 -8.05 13.28 0.13
CA TYR A 30 -7.77 14.63 0.58
C TYR A 30 -6.27 14.81 0.80
N LYS A 31 -5.76 15.99 0.46
CA LYS A 31 -4.47 16.49 0.93
C LYS A 31 -4.70 17.52 2.01
N TRP A 32 -4.16 17.26 3.19
CA TRP A 32 -4.28 18.15 4.35
C TRP A 32 -2.95 18.81 4.65
N ASN A 33 -2.98 20.11 4.91
CA ASN A 33 -1.82 20.86 5.36
C ASN A 33 -1.82 20.93 6.90
N THR A 34 -0.77 20.40 7.53
CA THR A 34 -0.66 20.32 8.99
C THR A 34 -0.48 21.68 9.64
N ARG A 35 0.18 22.62 8.94
CA ARG A 35 0.46 23.98 9.43
C ARG A 35 -0.78 24.87 9.37
N THR A 36 -1.50 24.88 8.25
CA THR A 36 -2.70 25.72 8.06
C THR A 36 -3.96 25.08 8.63
N LYS A 37 -3.94 23.75 8.86
CA LYS A 37 -5.10 22.96 9.29
C LYS A 37 -6.29 23.06 8.33
N LEU A 38 -5.99 23.05 7.03
CA LEU A 38 -6.97 23.11 5.95
C LEU A 38 -6.70 22.01 4.91
N VAL A 39 -7.76 21.61 4.21
CA VAL A 39 -7.66 20.81 2.99
C VAL A 39 -7.08 21.70 1.88
N GLU A 40 -5.95 21.29 1.31
CA GLU A 40 -5.37 21.99 0.15
C GLU A 40 -6.14 21.66 -1.12
N TRP A 41 -6.48 20.38 -1.29
CA TRP A 41 -7.32 19.90 -2.38
C TRP A 41 -7.92 18.54 -2.06
N SER A 42 -8.92 18.16 -2.84
CA SER A 42 -9.59 16.87 -2.75
C SER A 42 -9.86 16.30 -4.15
N ILE A 43 -9.65 15.01 -4.35
CA ILE A 43 -9.94 14.31 -5.60
C ILE A 43 -11.00 13.25 -5.33
N LYS A 44 -12.08 13.24 -6.12
CA LYS A 44 -13.11 12.22 -6.04
C LYS A 44 -12.68 10.98 -6.83
N SER A 45 -12.51 9.87 -6.14
CA SER A 45 -12.32 8.55 -6.76
C SER A 45 -13.65 8.03 -7.34
N PRO A 46 -13.63 7.37 -8.51
CA PRO A 46 -14.82 6.71 -9.05
C PRO A 46 -15.30 5.54 -8.17
N GLN A 47 -14.40 4.91 -7.41
CA GLN A 47 -14.64 3.69 -6.64
C GLN A 47 -14.32 3.88 -5.15
N LEU A 48 -14.85 3.00 -4.30
CA LEU A 48 -14.50 2.96 -2.87
C LEU A 48 -13.00 2.67 -2.72
N ILE A 49 -12.33 3.52 -1.93
CA ILE A 49 -10.91 3.43 -1.63
C ILE A 49 -10.74 2.66 -0.33
N SER A 50 -9.97 1.58 -0.38
CA SER A 50 -9.74 0.68 0.76
C SER A 50 -8.35 0.83 1.37
N CYS A 51 -7.38 1.28 0.59
CA CYS A 51 -5.97 1.45 1.00
C CYS A 51 -5.30 2.52 0.14
N ALA A 52 -4.27 3.16 0.67
CA ALA A 52 -3.48 4.15 -0.04
C ALA A 52 -2.00 4.08 0.38
N THR A 53 -1.10 4.40 -0.55
CA THR A 53 0.34 4.55 -0.26
C THR A 53 0.96 5.61 -1.13
N LEU A 54 1.95 6.32 -0.59
CA LEU A 54 2.83 7.20 -1.33
C LEU A 54 4.08 6.46 -1.78
N HIS A 55 4.59 6.81 -2.95
CA HIS A 55 5.93 6.40 -3.32
C HIS A 55 6.94 7.16 -2.46
N PRO A 56 8.04 6.53 -2.01
CA PRO A 56 9.05 7.20 -1.20
C PRO A 56 9.63 8.41 -1.95
N GLN A 57 10.27 8.23 -3.10
CA GLN A 57 11.00 9.32 -3.75
C GLN A 57 10.22 10.14 -4.81
N ARG A 58 9.11 9.62 -5.34
CA ARG A 58 8.36 10.21 -6.45
C ARG A 58 7.06 10.80 -5.94
N ASN A 59 6.59 11.85 -6.60
CA ASN A 59 5.36 12.54 -6.24
C ASN A 59 4.10 11.81 -6.68
N ILE A 60 4.00 10.50 -6.43
CA ILE A 60 2.85 9.68 -6.80
C ILE A 60 2.20 9.05 -5.57
N ILE A 61 0.88 8.97 -5.61
CA ILE A 61 0.07 8.23 -4.64
C ILE A 61 -0.73 7.17 -5.38
N ILE A 62 -0.80 5.98 -4.77
CA ILE A 62 -1.58 4.85 -5.28
C ILE A 62 -2.74 4.59 -4.33
N LEU A 63 -3.94 4.48 -4.89
CA LEU A 63 -5.15 4.12 -4.17
C LEU A 63 -5.58 2.72 -4.60
N GLY A 64 -5.66 1.79 -3.65
CA GLY A 64 -6.29 0.49 -3.85
C GLY A 64 -7.80 0.59 -3.65
N THR A 65 -8.55 -0.12 -4.51
CA THR A 65 -10.02 -0.05 -4.52
C THR A 65 -10.65 -1.43 -4.32
N GLU A 66 -11.90 -1.44 -3.84
CA GLU A 66 -12.70 -2.66 -3.74
C GLU A 66 -13.05 -3.26 -5.13
N ALA A 67 -12.88 -2.49 -6.21
CA ALA A 67 -13.14 -2.90 -7.59
C ALA A 67 -11.91 -3.51 -8.30
N SER A 68 -10.90 -3.99 -7.56
CA SER A 68 -9.67 -4.60 -8.10
C SER A 68 -8.81 -3.66 -8.96
N LYS A 69 -8.88 -2.35 -8.69
CA LYS A 69 -8.11 -1.32 -9.42
C LYS A 69 -7.14 -0.61 -8.49
N LEU A 70 -5.97 -0.29 -9.02
CA LEU A 70 -5.04 0.66 -8.43
C LEU A 70 -5.12 1.96 -9.22
N LEU A 71 -5.57 3.03 -8.57
CA LEU A 71 -5.65 4.36 -9.17
C LEU A 71 -4.37 5.12 -8.82
N ILE A 72 -3.71 5.70 -9.81
CA ILE A 72 -2.43 6.38 -9.65
C ILE A 72 -2.64 7.87 -9.90
N TYR A 73 -2.22 8.69 -8.95
CA TYR A 73 -2.33 10.15 -9.02
C TYR A 73 -0.97 10.80 -8.80
N ASP A 74 -0.76 11.92 -9.48
CA ASP A 74 0.34 12.83 -9.22
C ASP A 74 -0.05 13.76 -8.05
N THR A 75 0.78 13.80 -7.03
CA THR A 75 0.52 14.55 -5.79
C THR A 75 0.89 16.02 -5.86
N LEU A 76 1.73 16.43 -6.82
CA LEU A 76 2.09 17.84 -7.03
C LEU A 76 1.03 18.57 -7.84
N SER A 77 0.66 17.98 -8.98
CA SER A 77 -0.31 18.52 -9.93
C SER A 77 -1.76 18.16 -9.57
N SER A 78 -1.97 17.21 -8.64
CA SER A 78 -3.30 16.71 -8.25
C SER A 78 -4.06 16.08 -9.43
N CYS A 79 -3.33 15.52 -10.39
CA CYS A 79 -3.89 14.94 -11.60
C CYS A 79 -3.91 13.41 -11.57
N TYR A 80 -4.92 12.83 -12.22
CA TYR A 80 -4.96 11.40 -12.50
C TYR A 80 -3.88 11.05 -13.53
N ILE A 81 -3.07 10.04 -13.24
CA ILE A 81 -2.05 9.53 -14.17
C ILE A 81 -2.64 8.35 -14.94
N THR A 82 -2.97 7.27 -14.24
CA THR A 82 -3.42 6.02 -14.86
C THR A 82 -4.09 5.08 -13.85
N THR A 83 -4.59 3.96 -14.34
CA THR A 83 -5.18 2.88 -13.55
C THR A 83 -4.54 1.56 -13.94
N ILE A 84 -4.11 0.79 -12.94
CA ILE A 84 -3.73 -0.61 -13.12
C ILE A 84 -4.95 -1.48 -12.80
N LEU A 85 -5.35 -2.31 -13.76
CA LEU A 85 -6.39 -3.31 -13.58
C LEU A 85 -5.73 -4.60 -13.11
N LEU A 86 -6.07 -5.03 -11.90
CA LEU A 86 -5.67 -6.35 -11.44
C LEU A 86 -6.52 -7.39 -12.19
N ARG A 87 -5.88 -8.38 -12.81
CA ARG A 87 -6.58 -9.47 -13.52
C ARG A 87 -7.40 -10.38 -12.59
N ILE A 88 -7.34 -10.14 -11.29
CA ILE A 88 -8.01 -10.88 -10.22
C ILE A 88 -9.17 -10.02 -9.72
N ASN A 89 -10.40 -10.49 -9.90
CA ASN A 89 -11.61 -9.75 -9.53
C ASN A 89 -11.90 -9.84 -8.01
N THR A 90 -11.11 -9.14 -7.21
CA THR A 90 -11.21 -9.10 -5.76
C THR A 90 -10.71 -7.76 -5.21
N GLY A 91 -11.28 -7.34 -4.08
CA GLY A 91 -10.94 -6.05 -3.46
C GLY A 91 -9.48 -5.98 -3.01
N VAL A 92 -8.85 -4.83 -3.23
CA VAL A 92 -7.50 -4.54 -2.70
C VAL A 92 -7.63 -4.22 -1.22
N LYS A 93 -6.75 -4.79 -0.39
CA LYS A 93 -6.75 -4.59 1.08
C LYS A 93 -5.51 -3.87 1.59
N ALA A 94 -4.36 -4.13 0.98
CA ALA A 94 -3.11 -3.47 1.34
C ALA A 94 -2.35 -3.07 0.07
N VAL A 95 -1.71 -1.91 0.11
CA VAL A 95 -0.78 -1.47 -0.94
C VAL A 95 0.41 -0.80 -0.25
N ARG A 96 1.63 -1.22 -0.57
CA ARG A 96 2.87 -0.67 -0.01
C ARG A 96 3.99 -0.66 -1.02
N PHE A 97 4.64 0.49 -1.13
CA PHE A 97 5.95 0.56 -1.77
C PHE A 97 7.02 -0.02 -0.86
N SER A 98 7.98 -0.69 -1.48
CA SER A 98 9.29 -0.95 -0.91
C SER A 98 9.99 0.37 -0.53
N PRO A 99 10.86 0.38 0.51
CA PRO A 99 11.55 1.60 0.94
C PRO A 99 12.41 2.28 -0.12
N ASP A 100 13.05 1.50 -0.99
CA ASP A 100 13.80 2.00 -2.16
C ASP A 100 12.87 2.48 -3.29
N GLY A 101 11.59 2.11 -3.27
CA GLY A 101 10.57 2.48 -4.25
C GLY A 101 10.64 1.68 -5.54
N GLY A 102 11.49 0.65 -5.61
CA GLY A 102 11.67 -0.19 -6.80
C GLY A 102 10.54 -1.18 -7.01
N ASP A 103 9.82 -1.52 -5.94
CA ASP A 103 8.73 -2.48 -5.93
C ASP A 103 7.46 -1.97 -5.23
N LEU A 104 6.31 -2.40 -5.73
CA LEU A 104 4.99 -2.17 -5.15
C LEU A 104 4.32 -3.52 -4.85
N ALA A 105 4.03 -3.77 -3.59
CA ALA A 105 3.27 -4.93 -3.14
C ALA A 105 1.80 -4.58 -2.94
N VAL A 106 0.92 -5.48 -3.39
CA VAL A 106 -0.53 -5.29 -3.40
C VAL A 106 -1.20 -6.54 -2.84
N GLY A 107 -1.80 -6.42 -1.65
CA GLY A 107 -2.48 -7.50 -0.94
C GLY A 107 -3.98 -7.47 -1.21
N LEU A 108 -4.55 -8.63 -1.50
CA LEU A 108 -5.94 -8.79 -1.95
C LEU A 108 -6.81 -9.53 -0.93
N LYS A 109 -8.11 -9.30 -1.02
CA LYS A 109 -9.12 -9.93 -0.16
C LYS A 109 -9.19 -11.46 -0.31
N ASN A 110 -8.73 -12.02 -1.42
CA ASN A 110 -8.66 -13.48 -1.61
C ASN A 110 -7.30 -14.08 -1.19
N GLY A 111 -6.45 -13.32 -0.50
CA GLY A 111 -5.12 -13.80 -0.08
C GLY A 111 -4.04 -13.72 -1.14
N ALA A 112 -4.37 -13.26 -2.35
CA ALA A 112 -3.35 -13.02 -3.37
C ALA A 112 -2.53 -11.78 -3.02
N ILE A 113 -1.24 -11.84 -3.32
CA ILE A 113 -0.32 -10.70 -3.26
C ILE A 113 0.25 -10.52 -4.65
N CYS A 114 0.08 -9.35 -5.25
CA CYS A 114 0.70 -8.99 -6.52
C CYS A 114 1.91 -8.08 -6.27
N LEU A 115 3.05 -8.39 -6.87
CA LEU A 115 4.27 -7.58 -6.82
C LEU A 115 4.56 -6.96 -8.18
N PHE A 116 4.65 -5.63 -8.21
CA PHE A 116 4.97 -4.86 -9.39
C PHE A 116 6.35 -4.23 -9.26
N GLU A 117 7.18 -4.37 -10.29
CA GLU A 117 8.37 -3.56 -10.47
C GLU A 117 7.96 -2.16 -10.91
N VAL A 118 8.58 -1.15 -10.31
CA VAL A 118 8.36 0.28 -10.58
C VAL A 118 9.51 0.77 -11.45
N LEU A 119 9.23 0.96 -12.74
CA LEU A 119 10.25 1.34 -13.71
C LEU A 119 10.66 2.81 -13.59
N GLY A 120 11.84 3.16 -14.11
CA GLY A 120 12.38 4.52 -14.11
C GLY A 120 11.46 5.57 -14.76
N ASN A 121 10.64 5.15 -15.71
CA ASN A 121 9.67 5.99 -16.42
C ASN A 121 8.32 6.14 -15.68
N GLY A 122 8.14 5.52 -14.52
CA GLY A 122 6.88 5.56 -13.75
C GLY A 122 5.88 4.47 -14.11
N GLU A 123 6.21 3.56 -15.02
CA GLU A 123 5.38 2.40 -15.34
C GLU A 123 5.53 1.30 -14.29
N PHE A 124 4.49 0.44 -14.23
CA PHE A 124 4.41 -0.67 -13.28
C PHE A 124 4.28 -1.97 -14.06
N ASN A 125 5.23 -2.87 -13.87
CA ASN A 125 5.23 -4.20 -14.50
C ASN A 125 5.00 -5.27 -13.44
N LEU A 126 4.00 -6.13 -13.67
CA LEU A 126 3.81 -7.30 -12.81
C LEU A 126 5.03 -8.22 -12.95
N ARG A 127 5.70 -8.53 -11.83
CA ARG A 127 6.81 -9.48 -11.84
C ARG A 127 6.28 -10.88 -12.18
N THR A 128 7.04 -11.65 -12.96
CA THR A 128 6.61 -12.96 -13.49
C THR A 128 6.17 -13.95 -12.42
N ASN A 129 6.87 -13.99 -11.29
CA ASN A 129 6.50 -14.82 -10.13
C ASN A 129 5.80 -14.01 -9.03
N GLY A 130 5.39 -12.78 -9.31
CA GLY A 130 4.91 -11.81 -8.32
C GLY A 130 3.50 -12.07 -7.81
N THR A 131 2.92 -13.26 -7.97
CA THR A 131 1.61 -13.61 -7.41
C THR A 131 1.72 -14.72 -6.39
N PHE A 132 1.54 -14.39 -5.10
CA PHE A 132 1.57 -15.35 -3.99
C PHE A 132 0.19 -15.52 -3.40
N GLN A 133 -0.12 -16.70 -2.85
CA GLN A 133 -1.36 -16.95 -2.13
C GLN A 133 -1.09 -17.77 -0.87
N ASN A 134 -1.86 -17.49 0.18
CA ASN A 134 -1.93 -18.36 1.37
C ASN A 134 -3.38 -18.79 1.60
N ASN A 135 -3.72 -20.00 1.17
CA ASN A 135 -4.98 -20.69 1.50
C ASN A 135 -6.27 -19.87 1.36
N ASN A 136 -6.28 -18.89 0.44
CA ASN A 136 -7.37 -17.93 0.24
C ASN A 136 -7.76 -17.09 1.47
N LEU A 137 -6.89 -16.96 2.48
CA LEU A 137 -7.13 -16.08 3.62
C LEU A 137 -6.95 -14.61 3.20
N PRO A 138 -7.84 -13.68 3.56
CA PRO A 138 -7.69 -12.27 3.20
C PRO A 138 -6.37 -11.67 3.71
N VAL A 139 -5.66 -10.93 2.84
CA VAL A 139 -4.53 -10.12 3.29
C VAL A 139 -5.05 -8.98 4.15
N VAL A 140 -4.48 -8.83 5.34
CA VAL A 140 -4.79 -7.75 6.29
C VAL A 140 -3.80 -6.60 6.09
N ASP A 141 -2.51 -6.90 6.02
CA ASP A 141 -1.47 -5.89 5.79
C ASP A 141 -0.25 -6.51 5.10
N ILE A 142 0.58 -5.64 4.55
CA ILE A 142 1.87 -5.98 3.94
C ILE A 142 2.93 -5.05 4.53
N ILE A 143 4.11 -5.59 4.82
CA ILE A 143 5.22 -4.84 5.42
C ILE A 143 6.51 -5.23 4.70
N TRP A 144 7.31 -4.23 4.34
CA TRP A 144 8.62 -4.44 3.73
C TRP A 144 9.71 -4.40 4.78
N SER A 145 10.81 -5.12 4.57
CA SER A 145 12.03 -4.85 5.31
C SER A 145 12.65 -3.51 4.88
N VAL A 146 13.44 -2.90 5.78
CA VAL A 146 14.10 -1.61 5.55
C VAL A 146 15.03 -1.63 4.34
N ASP A 147 15.63 -2.78 4.05
CA ASP A 147 16.53 -3.02 2.92
C ASP A 147 15.82 -3.50 1.64
N SER A 148 14.48 -3.43 1.58
CA SER A 148 13.64 -3.90 0.47
C SER A 148 13.82 -5.39 0.08
N SER A 149 14.53 -6.18 0.88
CA SER A 149 14.89 -7.57 0.53
C SER A 149 13.88 -8.61 1.00
N TYR A 150 12.94 -8.22 1.87
CA TYR A 150 11.92 -9.11 2.41
C TYR A 150 10.54 -8.46 2.40
N LEU A 151 9.53 -9.30 2.18
CA LEU A 151 8.13 -8.93 2.22
C LEU A 151 7.40 -9.82 3.23
N LEU A 152 6.83 -9.21 4.28
CA LEU A 152 5.91 -9.86 5.20
C LEU A 152 4.48 -9.58 4.74
N ALA A 153 3.67 -10.62 4.59
CA ALA A 153 2.23 -10.48 4.47
C ALA A 153 1.53 -11.11 5.65
N ILE A 154 0.61 -10.34 6.22
CA ILE A 154 -0.22 -10.75 7.34
C ILE A 154 -1.61 -11.03 6.80
N TYR A 155 -2.15 -12.17 7.17
CA TYR A 155 -3.47 -12.64 6.80
C TYR A 155 -4.39 -12.65 8.02
N ASN A 156 -5.66 -12.97 7.81
CA ASN A 156 -6.57 -13.27 8.92
C ASN A 156 -6.10 -14.52 9.71
N ASP A 157 -6.62 -14.64 10.94
CA ASP A 157 -6.41 -15.79 11.83
C ASP A 157 -4.93 -16.01 12.19
N ASP A 158 -4.19 -14.93 12.45
CA ASP A 158 -2.78 -14.93 12.86
C ASP A 158 -1.81 -15.61 11.88
N ASN A 159 -2.24 -15.86 10.64
CA ASN A 159 -1.37 -16.42 9.61
C ASN A 159 -0.51 -15.32 8.97
N TYR A 160 0.74 -15.63 8.72
CA TYR A 160 1.64 -14.75 7.99
C TYR A 160 2.62 -15.56 7.15
N ASN A 161 3.15 -14.93 6.11
CA ASN A 161 4.23 -15.49 5.29
C ASN A 161 5.26 -14.40 5.02
N ILE A 162 6.52 -14.81 4.87
CA ILE A 162 7.61 -13.94 4.49
C ILE A 162 8.27 -14.49 3.23
N TRP A 163 8.57 -13.61 2.28
CA TRP A 163 9.32 -13.95 1.07
C TRP A 163 10.59 -13.11 0.96
N SER A 164 11.64 -13.71 0.42
CA SER A 164 12.81 -12.98 -0.09
C SER A 164 12.48 -12.35 -1.44
N ILE A 165 12.91 -11.12 -1.67
CA ILE A 165 12.76 -10.40 -2.94
C ILE A 165 14.18 -10.10 -3.46
N PRO A 166 14.48 -10.39 -4.74
CA PRO A 166 13.58 -10.77 -5.82
C PRO A 166 13.42 -12.28 -6.05
N SER A 167 14.05 -13.15 -5.24
CA SER A 167 14.07 -14.59 -5.49
C SER A 167 12.71 -15.28 -5.29
N PHE A 168 11.84 -14.69 -4.47
CA PHE A 168 10.52 -15.20 -4.11
C PHE A 168 10.52 -16.49 -3.28
N ASP A 169 11.61 -16.74 -2.57
CA ASP A 169 11.70 -17.90 -1.68
C ASP A 169 10.99 -17.62 -0.36
N ILE A 170 10.24 -18.60 0.15
CA ILE A 170 9.61 -18.50 1.47
C ILE A 170 10.71 -18.53 2.54
N VAL A 171 10.67 -17.55 3.44
CA VAL A 171 11.57 -17.45 4.59
C VAL A 171 10.90 -18.11 5.79
N HIS A 172 11.58 -19.08 6.39
CA HIS A 172 11.10 -19.77 7.59
C HIS A 172 11.47 -19.04 8.88
N GLU A 173 10.69 -19.28 9.93
CA GLU A 173 10.68 -18.52 11.21
C GLU A 173 12.05 -18.28 11.84
N LYS A 174 12.96 -19.25 11.74
CA LYS A 174 14.29 -19.19 12.38
C LYS A 174 15.21 -18.09 11.84
N ASN A 175 14.86 -17.43 10.74
CA ASN A 175 15.69 -16.40 10.10
C ASN A 175 15.06 -14.99 10.18
N ILE A 176 13.99 -14.81 10.96
CA ILE A 176 13.24 -13.54 10.99
C ILE A 176 13.83 -12.52 11.99
N GLU A 177 14.49 -12.98 13.06
CA GLU A 177 14.94 -12.13 14.19
C GLU A 177 15.88 -10.98 13.79
N ASN A 178 16.61 -11.13 12.67
CA ASN A 178 17.55 -10.11 12.18
C ASN A 178 16.97 -9.18 11.11
N ILE A 179 15.68 -9.33 10.76
CA ILE A 179 15.04 -8.50 9.74
C ILE A 179 14.50 -7.23 10.39
N SER A 180 15.00 -6.08 9.93
CA SER A 180 14.44 -4.78 10.31
C SER A 180 13.28 -4.41 9.40
N TRP A 181 12.12 -4.10 9.98
CA TRP A 181 10.88 -3.83 9.24
C TRP A 181 10.59 -2.33 9.08
N TYR A 182 10.11 -1.94 7.90
CA TYR A 182 9.82 -0.57 7.52
C TYR A 182 8.36 -0.20 7.77
N GLN A 183 8.13 0.98 8.37
CA GLN A 183 6.79 1.54 8.62
C GLN A 183 5.81 0.52 9.22
N MET A 184 6.21 -0.10 10.32
CA MET A 184 5.38 -1.09 11.01
C MET A 184 4.18 -0.41 11.66
N THR A 185 3.03 -0.44 10.98
CA THR A 185 1.79 0.19 11.43
C THR A 185 0.81 -0.79 12.06
N ASN A 186 0.99 -2.09 11.84
CA ASN A 186 0.08 -3.12 12.36
C ASN A 186 0.60 -3.71 13.69
N PRO A 187 -0.18 -3.63 14.79
CA PRO A 187 0.22 -4.19 16.08
C PRO A 187 0.52 -5.69 16.05
N MET A 188 -0.13 -6.44 15.14
CA MET A 188 0.13 -7.87 14.97
C MET A 188 1.55 -8.13 14.48
N ALA A 189 2.06 -7.31 13.55
CA ALA A 189 3.45 -7.41 13.14
C ALA A 189 4.42 -7.11 14.29
N CYS A 190 4.09 -6.13 15.14
CA CYS A 190 4.93 -5.82 16.30
C CYS A 190 5.05 -6.98 17.30
N ASN A 191 4.11 -7.92 17.33
CA ASN A 191 4.12 -9.06 18.25
C ASN A 191 4.79 -10.32 17.64
N LEU A 192 5.04 -10.32 16.33
CA LEU A 192 5.59 -11.46 15.59
C LEU A 192 7.12 -11.47 15.55
N ILE A 193 7.78 -10.41 16.03
CA ILE A 193 9.22 -10.16 15.90
C ILE A 193 9.80 -9.77 17.25
#